data_AF-A0A3E2N7E2-F1
#
_entry.id   AF-A0A3E2N7E2-F1
#
_cell.length_a   1.000
_cell.length_b   1.000
_cell.length_c   1.000
_cell.angle_alpha   90.00
_cell.angle_beta   90.00
_cell.angle_gamma   90.00
#
_symmetry.space_group_name_H-M   'P 1'
#
loop_
_entity.id
_entity.type
_entity.pdbx_description
1 polymer ?
#
loop_
_entity_poly.entity_id
_entity_poly.type
_entity_poly.pdbx_seq_one_letter_code
_entity_poly.pdbx_strand_id
1 'polypeptide(L)'
;MNENKHAQAGNGKFGSRIGFILASVGSAVGMGNIWMFPYRLGQYGGAAFLLVYFGFVFLFGLVGLSGEFAFGRLTGTGPIGSYDYALKTRGKKGGSFLGAVPLIGSFGIAIGYAIIVGWVLRYLWGALSGAVLKEEAAQYFSQATGHYGSIPWHLLVVIITVAVLAGGVLKGIEKVNAIMMPAFFILFLLIAVRVFFLPGAFDGYRYLLVPRWELLLKPETWVMAMGQAFFSLSITGSGMVIYGSYLDKKEDIPKAAVTTALLDTIAALLAGFAIIPAVFAFQMDPASGPPLMFITLPKVFAQIPAGRVIAVLFFLSVLFAGVTSLVNMFEVCAEALQTHLRFPRKTAVVFVGAVVFIIGLFIEYEPYMGAWMDYITIYVVPFGAVLCSVMIYWVLKKEEILNELNCGREKPLGSYFIFTAKYLYVLLAALVLILSIVYKGIG
;
A
#
# COMPACT_ATOMS: atom_id res chain seq x y z
N MET A 1 12.16 -7.58 -40.28
CA MET A 1 12.05 -6.13 -39.99
C MET A 1 10.58 -5.75 -40.06
N ASN A 2 9.90 -5.77 -38.92
CA ASN A 2 8.61 -5.11 -38.71
C ASN A 2 8.52 -4.85 -37.21
N GLU A 3 9.05 -3.70 -36.81
CA GLU A 3 8.99 -3.19 -35.45
C GLU A 3 7.52 -2.90 -35.13
N ASN A 4 6.93 -3.74 -34.27
CA ASN A 4 5.74 -3.35 -33.53
C ASN A 4 6.12 -2.21 -32.58
N LYS A 5 6.04 -0.98 -33.08
CA LYS A 5 5.84 0.21 -32.26
C LYS A 5 4.49 0.04 -31.57
N HIS A 6 4.46 -0.68 -30.45
CA HIS A 6 3.49 -0.36 -29.42
C HIS A 6 3.68 1.12 -29.14
N ALA A 7 2.70 1.92 -29.53
CA ALA A 7 2.67 3.34 -29.24
C ALA A 7 2.95 3.48 -27.75
N GLN A 8 4.13 4.01 -27.40
CA GLN A 8 4.39 4.52 -26.07
C GLN A 8 3.31 5.58 -25.86
N ALA A 9 2.22 5.21 -25.18
CA ALA A 9 1.38 6.18 -24.52
C ALA A 9 2.36 7.04 -23.73
N GLY A 10 2.39 8.35 -24.00
CA GLY A 10 3.39 9.31 -23.51
C GLY A 10 3.33 9.52 -22.00
N ASN A 11 3.46 8.43 -21.25
CA ASN A 11 3.67 8.42 -19.83
C ASN A 11 5.13 8.85 -19.63
N GLY A 12 5.34 9.87 -18.82
CA GLY A 12 6.69 10.38 -18.59
C GLY A 12 7.62 9.32 -17.97
N LYS A 13 8.87 9.69 -17.73
CA LYS A 13 9.76 8.97 -16.82
C LYS A 13 9.95 9.77 -15.54
N PHE A 14 10.24 9.09 -14.42
CA PHE A 14 10.64 9.79 -13.20
C PHE A 14 11.86 10.68 -13.46
N GLY A 15 11.85 11.90 -12.92
CA GLY A 15 12.93 12.87 -13.15
C GLY A 15 14.22 12.51 -12.42
N SER A 16 14.11 11.76 -11.32
CA SER A 16 15.23 11.36 -10.48
C SER A 16 15.00 10.01 -9.80
N ARG A 17 16.08 9.35 -9.41
CA ARG A 17 16.06 8.15 -8.54
C ARG A 17 15.29 8.39 -7.25
N ILE A 18 15.55 9.53 -6.61
CA ILE A 18 14.93 9.90 -5.34
C ILE A 18 13.42 10.08 -5.56
N GLY A 19 13.01 10.68 -6.66
CA GLY A 19 11.61 10.80 -7.04
C GLY A 19 10.90 9.47 -7.22
N PHE A 20 11.56 8.49 -7.88
CA PHE A 20 11.04 7.14 -7.97
C PHE A 20 10.89 6.49 -6.60
N ILE A 21 11.95 6.51 -5.77
CA ILE A 21 11.90 5.90 -4.43
C ILE A 21 10.81 6.56 -3.59
N LEU A 22 10.72 7.89 -3.57
CA LEU A 22 9.69 8.61 -2.82
C LEU A 22 8.27 8.33 -3.34
N ALA A 23 8.10 8.12 -4.65
CA ALA A 23 6.82 7.69 -5.21
C ALA A 23 6.47 6.26 -4.80
N SER A 24 7.42 5.32 -4.91
CA SER A 24 7.23 3.94 -4.44
C SER A 24 6.92 3.88 -2.96
N VAL A 25 7.64 4.64 -2.14
CA VAL A 25 7.39 4.77 -0.70
C VAL A 25 6.04 5.41 -0.45
N GLY A 26 5.67 6.49 -1.13
CA GLY A 26 4.35 7.11 -0.97
C GLY A 26 3.19 6.22 -1.42
N SER A 27 3.45 5.24 -2.29
CA SER A 27 2.45 4.21 -2.61
C SER A 27 2.38 3.11 -1.55
N ALA A 28 3.53 2.67 -1.02
CA ALA A 28 3.60 1.61 -0.01
C ALA A 28 3.12 2.12 1.35
N VAL A 29 3.65 3.26 1.79
CA VAL A 29 3.27 3.98 3.01
C VAL A 29 1.90 4.62 2.82
N GLY A 30 0.89 3.93 3.32
CA GLY A 30 -0.50 4.40 3.29
C GLY A 30 -1.29 3.93 4.52
N MET A 31 -2.58 3.72 4.35
CA MET A 31 -3.44 3.19 5.41
C MET A 31 -3.00 1.79 5.87
N GLY A 32 -2.26 1.04 5.05
CA GLY A 32 -1.63 -0.24 5.46
C GLY A 32 -0.70 -0.08 6.66
N ASN A 33 0.14 0.96 6.67
CA ASN A 33 1.13 1.21 7.72
C ASN A 33 0.55 2.01 8.88
N ILE A 34 -0.31 2.98 8.55
CA ILE A 34 -0.77 3.99 9.51
C ILE A 34 -1.94 3.43 10.31
N TRP A 35 -2.84 2.68 9.65
CA TRP A 35 -4.10 2.20 10.21
C TRP A 35 -4.11 0.71 10.46
N MET A 36 -3.73 -0.10 9.46
CA MET A 36 -3.80 -1.54 9.56
C MET A 36 -2.73 -2.16 10.45
N PHE A 37 -1.47 -1.75 10.25
CA PHE A 37 -0.34 -2.30 10.97
C PHE A 37 -0.46 -2.17 12.50
N PRO A 38 -0.83 -1.02 13.09
CA PRO A 38 -0.94 -0.89 14.53
C PRO A 38 -1.98 -1.83 15.14
N TYR A 39 -3.19 -1.94 14.57
CA TYR A 39 -4.18 -2.85 15.15
C TYR A 39 -3.77 -4.32 14.99
N ARG A 40 -3.10 -4.71 13.89
CA ARG A 40 -2.58 -6.08 13.74
C ARG A 40 -1.47 -6.38 14.71
N LEU A 41 -0.57 -5.43 14.92
CA LEU A 41 0.47 -5.52 15.93
C LEU A 41 -0.16 -5.70 17.33
N GLY A 42 -1.26 -5.00 17.59
CA GLY A 42 -2.11 -5.16 18.77
C GLY A 42 -2.73 -6.56 18.88
N GLN A 43 -3.32 -7.10 17.81
CA GLN A 43 -4.01 -8.40 17.81
C GLN A 43 -3.06 -9.61 17.91
N TYR A 44 -1.91 -9.56 17.23
CA TYR A 44 -1.02 -10.72 17.06
C TYR A 44 0.23 -10.68 17.91
N GLY A 45 0.24 -9.81 18.93
CA GLY A 45 1.10 -9.97 20.07
C GLY A 45 2.42 -9.20 20.05
N GLY A 46 2.48 -8.07 19.35
CA GLY A 46 3.54 -7.08 19.53
C GLY A 46 4.90 -7.56 18.98
N ALA A 47 5.93 -7.53 19.83
CA ALA A 47 7.31 -7.82 19.44
C ALA A 47 7.52 -9.16 18.70
N ALA A 48 6.81 -10.24 19.09
CA ALA A 48 6.95 -11.54 18.41
C ALA A 48 6.49 -11.48 16.96
N PHE A 49 5.38 -10.78 16.69
CA PHE A 49 4.88 -10.53 15.34
C PHE A 49 5.88 -9.70 14.52
N LEU A 50 6.50 -8.68 15.12
CA LEU A 50 7.48 -7.82 14.44
C LEU A 50 8.69 -8.59 13.93
N LEU A 51 9.23 -9.52 14.73
CA LEU A 51 10.37 -10.35 14.33
C LEU A 51 10.08 -11.13 13.05
N VAL A 52 8.91 -11.75 12.97
CA VAL A 52 8.48 -12.51 11.80
C VAL A 52 8.18 -11.59 10.62
N TYR A 53 7.50 -10.47 10.87
CA TYR A 53 7.18 -9.45 9.87
C TYR A 53 8.44 -8.90 9.20
N PHE A 54 9.51 -8.57 9.95
CA PHE A 54 10.77 -8.09 9.37
C PHE A 54 11.43 -9.11 8.44
N GLY A 55 11.37 -10.40 8.79
CA GLY A 55 11.88 -11.47 7.92
C GLY A 55 11.15 -11.51 6.58
N PHE A 56 9.81 -11.44 6.61
CA PHE A 56 9.00 -11.41 5.40
C PHE A 56 9.18 -10.13 4.60
N VAL A 57 9.20 -8.96 5.23
CA VAL A 57 9.44 -7.68 4.53
C VAL A 57 10.80 -7.68 3.84
N PHE A 58 11.85 -8.18 4.49
CA PHE A 58 13.17 -8.28 3.85
C PHE A 58 13.12 -9.17 2.61
N LEU A 59 12.53 -10.36 2.70
CA LEU A 59 12.42 -11.28 1.58
C LEU A 59 11.55 -10.73 0.45
N PHE A 60 10.36 -10.23 0.78
CA PHE A 60 9.38 -9.72 -0.18
C PHE A 60 9.83 -8.40 -0.81
N GLY A 61 10.48 -7.52 -0.05
CA GLY A 61 11.10 -6.31 -0.58
C GLY A 61 12.27 -6.62 -1.51
N LEU A 62 13.17 -7.54 -1.12
CA LEU A 62 14.32 -7.91 -1.93
C LEU A 62 13.92 -8.65 -3.20
N VAL A 63 12.94 -9.55 -3.13
CA VAL A 63 12.59 -10.44 -4.25
C VAL A 63 11.30 -10.01 -4.94
N GLY A 64 10.18 -9.94 -4.22
CA GLY A 64 8.87 -9.65 -4.79
C GLY A 64 8.81 -8.28 -5.44
N LEU A 65 9.11 -7.24 -4.65
CA LEU A 65 9.07 -5.85 -5.10
C LEU A 65 10.10 -5.56 -6.20
N SER A 66 11.32 -6.09 -6.08
CA SER A 66 12.31 -6.05 -7.17
C SER A 66 11.81 -6.68 -8.46
N GLY A 67 11.12 -7.82 -8.34
CA GLY A 67 10.53 -8.52 -9.48
C GLY A 67 9.47 -7.69 -10.19
N GLU A 68 8.54 -7.08 -9.45
CA GLU A 68 7.51 -6.21 -10.05
C GLU A 68 8.10 -4.99 -10.72
N PHE A 69 9.06 -4.31 -10.08
CA PHE A 69 9.78 -3.18 -10.69
C PHE A 69 10.50 -3.59 -11.97
N ALA A 70 11.20 -4.73 -11.96
CA ALA A 70 11.92 -5.22 -13.13
C ALA A 70 10.94 -5.61 -14.24
N PHE A 71 9.84 -6.26 -13.90
CA PHE A 71 8.86 -6.67 -14.90
C PHE A 71 8.23 -5.47 -15.61
N GLY A 72 7.84 -4.44 -14.85
CA GLY A 72 7.36 -3.19 -15.41
C GLY A 72 8.41 -2.47 -16.24
N ARG A 73 9.66 -2.35 -15.75
CA ARG A 73 10.75 -1.66 -16.46
C ARG A 73 11.16 -2.38 -17.74
N LEU A 74 11.07 -3.70 -17.75
CA LEU A 74 11.35 -4.52 -18.93
C LEU A 74 10.34 -4.24 -20.05
N THR A 75 9.06 -4.15 -19.71
CA THR A 75 7.95 -4.13 -20.67
C THR A 75 7.48 -2.72 -21.02
N GLY A 76 7.68 -1.74 -20.12
CA GLY A 76 7.26 -0.35 -20.31
C GLY A 76 5.75 -0.14 -20.29
N THR A 77 4.98 -1.04 -19.66
CA THR A 77 3.50 -0.99 -19.59
C THR A 77 3.01 -1.62 -18.28
N GLY A 78 1.72 -1.46 -17.97
CA GLY A 78 1.08 -2.03 -16.80
C GLY A 78 0.91 -3.55 -16.85
N PRO A 79 0.10 -4.14 -15.94
CA PRO A 79 -0.03 -5.58 -15.78
C PRO A 79 -0.58 -6.29 -17.03
N ILE A 80 -1.59 -5.74 -17.72
CA ILE A 80 -2.16 -6.39 -18.91
C ILE A 80 -1.09 -6.59 -20.01
N GLY A 81 -0.33 -5.54 -20.32
CA GLY A 81 0.73 -5.62 -21.33
C GLY A 81 1.92 -6.46 -20.88
N SER A 82 2.31 -6.36 -19.61
CA SER A 82 3.47 -7.09 -19.07
C SER A 82 3.25 -8.61 -19.09
N TYR A 83 2.07 -9.07 -18.70
CA TYR A 83 1.75 -10.49 -18.66
C TYR A 83 1.62 -11.07 -20.07
N ASP A 84 1.09 -10.29 -21.02
CA ASP A 84 1.07 -10.65 -22.43
C ASP A 84 2.46 -10.79 -23.03
N TYR A 85 3.37 -9.85 -22.73
CA TYR A 85 4.77 -9.94 -23.10
C TYR A 85 5.39 -11.26 -22.61
N ALA A 86 5.26 -11.57 -21.32
CA ALA A 86 5.85 -12.77 -20.74
C ALA A 86 5.36 -14.07 -21.40
N LEU A 87 4.06 -14.24 -21.70
CA LEU A 87 3.59 -15.42 -22.43
C LEU A 87 4.07 -15.46 -23.89
N LYS A 88 4.16 -14.31 -24.57
CA LYS A 88 4.65 -14.23 -25.95
C LYS A 88 6.12 -14.66 -26.06
N THR A 89 6.96 -14.43 -25.04
CA THR A 89 8.34 -14.96 -25.02
C THR A 89 8.42 -16.49 -25.09
N ARG A 90 7.30 -17.17 -24.78
CA ARG A 90 7.12 -18.63 -24.85
C ARG A 90 6.24 -19.08 -26.02
N GLY A 91 5.90 -18.18 -26.94
CA GLY A 91 5.00 -18.47 -28.06
C GLY A 91 3.54 -18.74 -27.66
N LYS A 92 3.14 -18.37 -26.43
CA LYS A 92 1.78 -18.57 -25.92
C LYS A 92 0.96 -17.28 -26.04
N LYS A 93 -0.37 -17.42 -26.12
CA LYS A 93 -1.36 -16.33 -26.11
C LYS A 93 -2.10 -16.27 -24.78
N GLY A 94 -2.83 -15.19 -24.52
CA GLY A 94 -3.74 -15.05 -23.38
C GLY A 94 -3.16 -14.31 -22.17
N GLY A 95 -1.97 -13.72 -22.26
CA GLY A 95 -1.32 -13.11 -21.10
C GLY A 95 -2.03 -11.83 -20.67
N SER A 96 -2.68 -11.11 -21.59
CA SER A 96 -3.53 -9.97 -21.28
C SER A 96 -4.71 -10.33 -20.36
N PHE A 97 -5.31 -11.51 -20.53
CA PHE A 97 -6.38 -11.98 -19.65
C PHE A 97 -5.86 -12.27 -18.25
N LEU A 98 -4.67 -12.89 -18.15
CA LEU A 98 -4.00 -13.11 -16.87
C LEU A 98 -3.65 -11.80 -16.17
N GLY A 99 -3.15 -10.80 -16.91
CA GLY A 99 -2.82 -9.48 -16.37
C GLY A 99 -4.05 -8.64 -15.97
N ALA A 100 -5.25 -8.98 -16.44
CA ALA A 100 -6.48 -8.31 -16.01
C ALA A 100 -6.84 -8.65 -14.55
N VAL A 101 -6.46 -9.82 -14.05
CA VAL A 101 -6.72 -10.26 -12.67
C VAL A 101 -6.13 -9.33 -11.61
N PRO A 102 -4.80 -9.08 -11.57
CA PRO A 102 -4.21 -8.16 -10.59
C PRO A 102 -4.64 -6.70 -10.81
N LEU A 103 -5.01 -6.33 -12.04
CA LEU A 103 -5.63 -5.03 -12.33
C LEU A 103 -7.01 -4.90 -11.64
N ILE A 104 -7.87 -5.92 -11.76
CA ILE A 104 -9.17 -5.97 -11.07
C ILE A 104 -8.95 -5.93 -9.55
N GLY A 105 -7.91 -6.60 -9.03
CA GLY A 105 -7.54 -6.50 -7.62
C GLY A 105 -7.21 -5.06 -7.19
N SER A 106 -6.40 -4.34 -7.97
CA SER A 106 -6.06 -2.93 -7.69
C SER A 106 -7.28 -2.01 -7.78
N PHE A 107 -8.12 -2.22 -8.79
CA PHE A 107 -9.38 -1.49 -8.94
C PHE A 107 -10.34 -1.75 -7.77
N GLY A 108 -10.46 -3.02 -7.35
CA GLY A 108 -11.28 -3.43 -6.21
C GLY A 108 -10.83 -2.79 -4.89
N ILE A 109 -9.51 -2.76 -4.63
CA ILE A 109 -8.96 -2.06 -3.47
C ILE A 109 -9.28 -0.56 -3.56
N ALA A 110 -9.09 0.05 -4.74
CA ALA A 110 -9.29 1.49 -4.92
C ALA A 110 -10.71 1.94 -4.54
N ILE A 111 -11.73 1.11 -4.79
CA ILE A 111 -13.13 1.39 -4.43
C ILE A 111 -13.30 1.53 -2.92
N GLY A 112 -12.90 0.53 -2.13
CA GLY A 112 -13.04 0.59 -0.67
C GLY A 112 -12.07 1.57 -0.03
N TYR A 113 -10.83 1.63 -0.54
CA TYR A 113 -9.79 2.51 -0.02
C TYR A 113 -10.15 3.99 -0.19
N ALA A 114 -10.84 4.39 -1.26
CA ALA A 114 -11.29 5.77 -1.46
C ALA A 114 -12.28 6.22 -0.38
N ILE A 115 -13.13 5.32 0.11
CA ILE A 115 -14.06 5.58 1.22
C ILE A 115 -13.28 5.80 2.52
N ILE A 116 -12.29 4.95 2.82
CA ILE A 116 -11.42 5.07 4.01
C ILE A 116 -10.68 6.40 4.02
N VAL A 117 -10.09 6.80 2.88
CA VAL A 117 -9.43 8.10 2.75
C VAL A 117 -10.45 9.25 2.85
N GLY A 118 -11.70 9.04 2.44
CA GLY A 118 -12.82 9.94 2.69
C GLY A 118 -13.06 10.17 4.20
N TRP A 119 -12.99 9.12 5.02
CA TRP A 119 -13.05 9.26 6.48
C TRP A 119 -11.88 10.10 7.00
N VAL A 120 -10.65 9.87 6.51
CA VAL A 120 -9.49 10.67 6.88
C VAL A 120 -9.70 12.15 6.55
N LEU A 121 -10.26 12.47 5.38
CA LEU A 121 -10.57 13.85 5.00
C LEU A 121 -11.65 14.46 5.89
N ARG A 122 -12.68 13.68 6.27
CA ARG A 122 -13.68 14.11 7.26
C ARG A 122 -13.02 14.42 8.60
N TYR A 123 -12.11 13.59 9.07
CA TYR A 123 -11.36 13.80 10.32
C TYR A 123 -10.42 15.00 10.25
N LEU A 124 -9.80 15.26 9.10
CA LEU A 124 -9.05 16.51 8.87
C LEU A 124 -9.94 17.73 9.05
N TRP A 125 -11.14 17.72 8.46
CA TRP A 125 -12.12 18.79 8.68
C TRP A 125 -12.57 18.86 10.14
N GLY A 126 -12.77 17.71 10.80
CA GLY A 126 -13.05 17.61 12.23
C GLY A 126 -11.96 18.26 13.09
N ALA A 127 -10.69 18.10 12.73
CA ALA A 127 -9.56 18.76 13.40
C ALA A 127 -9.54 20.26 13.11
N LEU A 128 -9.78 20.66 11.85
CA LEU A 128 -9.85 22.05 11.43
C LEU A 128 -10.99 22.81 12.08
N SER A 129 -12.15 22.18 12.30
CA SER A 129 -13.30 22.78 13.00
C SER A 129 -13.21 22.66 14.52
N GLY A 130 -12.43 21.68 15.01
CA GLY A 130 -12.32 21.32 16.42
C GLY A 130 -13.37 20.31 16.89
N ALA A 131 -14.27 19.85 16.02
CA ALA A 131 -15.30 18.86 16.34
C ALA A 131 -14.70 17.55 16.85
N VAL A 132 -13.64 17.05 16.20
CA VAL A 132 -13.00 15.76 16.51
C VAL A 132 -12.36 15.71 17.92
N LEU A 133 -12.12 16.88 18.53
CA LEU A 133 -11.55 16.99 19.88
C LEU A 133 -12.61 17.27 20.96
N LYS A 134 -13.83 17.63 20.56
CA LYS A 134 -14.92 18.00 21.47
C LYS A 134 -15.98 16.91 21.59
N GLU A 135 -16.28 16.24 20.49
CA GLU A 135 -17.23 15.13 20.44
C GLU A 135 -16.62 13.86 21.02
N GLU A 136 -17.48 12.94 21.45
CA GLU A 136 -17.04 11.60 21.84
C GLU A 136 -16.50 10.87 20.60
N ALA A 137 -15.31 10.29 20.72
CA ALA A 137 -14.54 9.81 19.57
C ALA A 137 -15.20 8.60 18.87
N ALA A 138 -15.84 7.70 19.63
CA ALA A 138 -16.57 6.57 19.04
C ALA A 138 -17.84 7.03 18.33
N GLN A 139 -18.55 8.02 18.88
CA GLN A 139 -19.70 8.64 18.23
C GLN A 139 -19.31 9.32 16.92
N TYR A 140 -18.22 10.11 16.92
CA TYR A 140 -17.74 10.77 15.70
C TYR A 140 -17.35 9.76 14.63
N PHE A 141 -16.69 8.65 15.02
CA PHE A 141 -16.34 7.57 14.10
C PHE A 141 -17.59 6.89 13.52
N SER A 142 -18.58 6.55 14.36
CA SER A 142 -19.82 5.92 13.91
C SER A 142 -20.60 6.79 12.91
N GLN A 143 -20.59 8.11 13.09
CA GLN A 143 -21.18 9.01 12.10
C GLN A 143 -20.42 9.02 10.77
N ALA A 144 -19.08 8.82 10.79
CA ALA A 144 -18.24 8.79 9.59
C ALA A 144 -18.44 7.50 8.78
N THR A 145 -18.64 6.38 9.47
CA THR A 145 -18.75 5.04 8.89
C THR A 145 -20.19 4.56 8.67
N GLY A 146 -21.17 5.31 9.19
CA GLY A 146 -22.60 5.05 9.00
C GLY A 146 -23.06 5.24 7.54
N HIS A 147 -24.30 4.85 7.27
CA HIS A 147 -24.92 5.00 5.95
C HIS A 147 -24.80 6.43 5.44
N TYR A 148 -24.12 6.61 4.31
CA TYR A 148 -23.97 7.90 3.64
C TYR A 148 -23.28 8.98 4.49
N GLY A 149 -22.54 8.57 5.53
CA GLY A 149 -21.95 9.47 6.52
C GLY A 149 -20.80 10.33 5.97
N SER A 150 -20.17 9.94 4.87
CA SER A 150 -18.95 10.58 4.36
C SER A 150 -18.96 10.84 2.84
N ILE A 151 -20.12 10.78 2.16
CA ILE A 151 -20.23 10.99 0.69
C ILE A 151 -19.46 12.21 0.21
N PRO A 152 -19.63 13.43 0.80
CA PRO A 152 -18.96 14.62 0.25
C PRO A 152 -17.44 14.51 0.35
N TRP A 153 -16.94 13.88 1.41
CA TRP A 153 -15.51 13.68 1.65
C TRP A 153 -14.94 12.60 0.72
N HIS A 154 -15.67 11.50 0.52
CA HIS A 154 -15.33 10.47 -0.44
C HIS A 154 -15.26 11.05 -1.87
N LEU A 155 -16.26 11.82 -2.30
CA LEU A 155 -16.26 12.50 -3.60
C LEU A 155 -15.04 13.41 -3.75
N LEU A 156 -14.76 14.22 -2.73
CA LEU A 156 -13.65 15.17 -2.76
C LEU A 156 -12.30 14.46 -2.85
N VAL A 157 -12.11 13.33 -2.16
CA VAL A 157 -10.90 12.49 -2.28
C VAL A 157 -10.73 11.95 -3.69
N VAL A 158 -11.81 11.48 -4.33
CA VAL A 158 -11.76 11.02 -5.72
C VAL A 158 -11.39 12.17 -6.65
N ILE A 159 -11.99 13.35 -6.47
CA ILE A 159 -11.65 14.55 -7.26
C ILE A 159 -10.18 14.94 -7.09
N ILE A 160 -9.66 14.95 -5.86
CA ILE A 160 -8.25 15.23 -5.57
C ILE A 160 -7.35 14.23 -6.30
N THR A 161 -7.65 12.94 -6.21
CA THR A 161 -6.89 11.86 -6.86
C THR A 161 -6.89 12.03 -8.38
N VAL A 162 -8.05 12.28 -8.98
CA VAL A 162 -8.21 12.55 -10.42
C VAL A 162 -7.43 13.80 -10.83
N ALA A 163 -7.49 14.87 -10.05
CA ALA A 163 -6.78 16.11 -10.34
C ALA A 163 -5.25 15.92 -10.34
N VAL A 164 -4.71 15.19 -9.36
CA VAL A 164 -3.28 14.83 -9.30
C VAL A 164 -2.86 14.05 -10.55
N LEU A 165 -3.66 13.05 -10.95
CA LEU A 165 -3.36 12.21 -12.12
C LEU A 165 -3.55 12.93 -13.46
N ALA A 166 -4.51 13.86 -13.55
CA ALA A 166 -4.77 14.67 -14.75
C ALA A 166 -3.71 15.76 -14.96
N GLY A 167 -3.06 16.22 -13.87
CA GLY A 167 -1.94 17.18 -13.90
C GLY A 167 -0.59 16.60 -14.37
N GLY A 168 -0.55 15.30 -14.65
CA GLY A 168 0.64 14.58 -15.10
C GLY A 168 1.33 13.81 -13.95
N VAL A 169 1.34 12.49 -14.09
CA VAL A 169 1.73 11.49 -13.08
C VAL A 169 3.01 11.88 -12.33
N LEU A 170 4.09 12.16 -13.03
CA LEU A 170 5.40 12.03 -12.41
C LEU A 170 5.85 13.27 -11.65
N LYS A 171 5.70 14.47 -12.24
CA LYS A 171 6.15 15.70 -11.58
C LYS A 171 5.24 16.10 -10.41
N GLY A 172 3.94 15.78 -10.48
CA GLY A 172 3.00 16.03 -9.40
C GLY A 172 3.25 15.12 -8.20
N ILE A 173 3.30 13.80 -8.44
CA ILE A 173 3.57 12.79 -7.40
C ILE A 173 4.94 13.01 -6.76
N GLU A 174 5.98 13.22 -7.56
CA GLU A 174 7.36 13.42 -7.07
C GLU A 174 7.46 14.64 -6.14
N LYS A 175 6.86 15.78 -6.53
CA LYS A 175 6.90 17.00 -5.70
C LYS A 175 6.10 16.88 -4.41
N VAL A 176 4.90 16.30 -4.47
CA VAL A 176 4.05 16.13 -3.28
C VAL A 176 4.73 15.17 -2.30
N ASN A 177 5.22 14.02 -2.78
CA ASN A 177 5.89 13.03 -1.93
C ASN A 177 7.20 13.55 -1.32
N ALA A 178 7.95 14.37 -2.05
CA ALA A 178 9.18 14.98 -1.52
C ALA A 178 8.98 15.86 -0.29
N ILE A 179 7.77 16.42 -0.10
CA ILE A 179 7.45 17.25 1.06
C ILE A 179 6.67 16.43 2.10
N MET A 180 5.67 15.67 1.66
CA MET A 180 4.74 14.98 2.55
C MET A 180 5.36 13.78 3.26
N MET A 181 6.23 13.01 2.59
CA MET A 181 6.87 11.87 3.25
C MET A 181 7.77 12.31 4.42
N PRO A 182 8.70 13.27 4.27
CA PRO A 182 9.45 13.78 5.42
C PRO A 182 8.56 14.35 6.52
N ALA A 183 7.53 15.14 6.17
CA ALA A 183 6.59 15.70 7.15
C ALA A 183 5.87 14.59 7.94
N PHE A 184 5.43 13.54 7.27
CA PHE A 184 4.83 12.36 7.89
C PHE A 184 5.77 11.73 8.94
N PHE A 185 7.02 11.44 8.59
CA PHE A 185 7.99 10.84 9.51
C PHE A 185 8.24 11.72 10.74
N ILE A 186 8.39 13.03 10.53
CA ILE A 186 8.60 14.00 11.60
C ILE A 186 7.40 14.05 12.54
N LEU A 187 6.18 14.12 12.00
CA LEU A 187 4.96 14.22 12.80
C LEU A 187 4.72 12.97 13.64
N PHE A 188 4.89 11.78 13.06
CA PHE A 188 4.76 10.54 13.81
C PHE A 188 5.83 10.40 14.89
N LEU A 189 7.05 10.83 14.63
CA LEU A 189 8.11 10.87 15.63
C LEU A 189 7.72 11.79 16.81
N LEU A 190 7.22 12.99 16.52
CA LEU A 190 6.76 13.93 17.56
C LEU A 190 5.62 13.34 18.40
N ILE A 191 4.66 12.66 17.77
CA ILE A 191 3.56 12.00 18.47
C ILE A 191 4.09 10.85 19.34
N ALA A 192 4.96 9.99 18.79
CA ALA A 192 5.56 8.90 19.55
C ALA A 192 6.34 9.41 20.78
N VAL A 193 7.10 10.51 20.63
CA VAL A 193 7.78 11.16 21.76
C VAL A 193 6.77 11.71 22.78
N ARG A 194 5.67 12.34 22.35
CA ARG A 194 4.66 12.85 23.29
C ARG A 194 3.95 11.73 24.04
N VAL A 195 3.64 10.63 23.35
CA VAL A 195 2.99 9.44 23.90
C VAL A 195 3.89 8.77 24.95
N PHE A 196 5.21 8.81 24.79
CA PHE A 196 6.16 8.31 25.78
C PHE A 196 5.94 8.89 27.19
N PHE A 197 5.56 10.17 27.27
CA PHE A 197 5.31 10.86 28.53
C PHE A 197 3.87 10.70 29.06
N LEU A 198 3.02 9.90 28.41
CA LEU A 198 1.69 9.61 28.94
C LEU A 198 1.77 8.61 30.11
N PRO A 199 1.03 8.85 31.22
CA PRO A 199 0.90 7.85 32.27
C PRO A 199 0.36 6.52 31.70
N GLY A 200 0.99 5.40 32.06
CA GLY A 200 0.60 4.07 31.59
C GLY A 200 1.11 3.68 30.20
N ALA A 201 1.78 4.58 29.46
CA ALA A 201 2.30 4.24 28.12
C ALA A 201 3.39 3.16 28.15
N PHE A 202 4.13 3.03 29.26
CA PHE A 202 5.23 2.06 29.38
C PHE A 202 4.80 0.61 29.19
N ASP A 203 3.56 0.26 29.58
CA ASP A 203 3.01 -1.08 29.35
C ASP A 203 2.84 -1.36 27.85
N GLY A 204 2.47 -0.35 27.06
CA GLY A 204 2.42 -0.46 25.61
C GLY A 204 3.79 -0.53 24.95
N TYR A 205 4.81 0.17 25.48
CA TYR A 205 6.19 -0.04 25.01
C TYR A 205 6.70 -1.45 25.35
N ARG A 206 6.37 -1.96 26.53
CA ARG A 206 6.66 -3.36 26.90
C ARG A 206 5.97 -4.32 25.94
N TYR A 207 4.72 -4.05 25.57
CA TYR A 207 3.99 -4.82 24.57
C TYR A 207 4.67 -4.82 23.19
N LEU A 208 5.18 -3.66 22.75
CA LEU A 208 5.85 -3.50 21.46
C LEU A 208 7.25 -4.12 21.39
N LEU A 209 7.99 -4.10 22.50
CA LEU A 209 9.43 -4.36 22.51
C LEU A 209 9.83 -5.67 23.19
N VAL A 210 8.99 -6.21 24.09
CA VAL A 210 9.30 -7.46 24.80
C VAL A 210 8.62 -8.64 24.08
N PRO A 211 9.37 -9.51 23.41
CA PRO A 211 8.80 -10.65 22.69
C PRO A 211 8.23 -11.68 23.64
N ARG A 212 6.99 -12.08 23.35
CA ARG A 212 6.33 -13.26 23.93
C ARG A 212 6.62 -14.46 23.03
N TRP A 213 7.65 -15.22 23.39
CA TRP A 213 8.19 -16.32 22.58
C TRP A 213 7.16 -17.42 22.31
N GLU A 214 6.22 -17.63 23.21
CA GLU A 214 5.10 -18.57 23.07
C GLU A 214 4.23 -18.27 21.84
N LEU A 215 4.19 -17.03 21.37
CA LEU A 215 3.45 -16.66 20.16
C LEU A 215 4.14 -17.11 18.88
N LEU A 216 5.47 -17.29 18.90
CA LEU A 216 6.18 -17.84 17.74
C LEU A 216 5.85 -19.31 17.49
N LEU A 217 5.30 -20.01 18.49
CA LEU A 217 4.80 -21.38 18.36
C LEU A 217 3.41 -21.43 17.70
N LYS A 218 2.72 -20.30 17.58
CA LYS A 218 1.39 -20.21 16.95
C LYS A 218 1.56 -19.95 15.45
N PRO A 219 1.05 -20.83 14.57
CA PRO A 219 1.09 -20.61 13.13
C PRO A 219 0.46 -19.27 12.72
N GLU A 220 -0.62 -18.86 13.38
CA GLU A 220 -1.35 -17.62 13.12
C GLU A 220 -0.45 -16.38 13.16
N THR A 221 0.49 -16.28 14.10
CA THR A 221 1.44 -15.16 14.18
C THR A 221 2.28 -15.03 12.92
N TRP A 222 2.71 -16.16 12.35
CA TRP A 222 3.47 -16.18 11.10
C TRP A 222 2.62 -15.84 9.89
N VAL A 223 1.42 -16.41 9.83
CA VAL A 223 0.46 -16.19 8.74
C VAL A 223 0.09 -14.70 8.65
N MET A 224 -0.24 -14.08 9.77
CA MET A 224 -0.66 -12.68 9.83
C MET A 224 0.51 -11.72 9.56
N ALA A 225 1.71 -12.05 10.05
CA ALA A 225 2.91 -11.26 9.75
C ALA A 225 3.28 -11.33 8.26
N MET A 226 3.14 -12.50 7.64
CA MET A 226 3.36 -12.69 6.22
C MET A 226 2.37 -11.89 5.37
N GLY A 227 1.08 -12.00 5.67
CA GLY A 227 0.04 -11.25 4.96
C GLY A 227 0.21 -9.73 5.12
N GLN A 228 0.50 -9.26 6.33
CA GLN A 228 0.81 -7.85 6.58
C GLN A 228 2.01 -7.36 5.75
N ALA A 229 3.11 -8.12 5.69
CA ALA A 229 4.28 -7.75 4.89
C ALA A 229 3.95 -7.63 3.40
N PHE A 230 3.12 -8.54 2.90
CA PHE A 230 2.71 -8.57 1.50
C PHE A 230 1.84 -7.36 1.13
N PHE A 231 0.87 -7.02 1.98
CA PHE A 231 -0.01 -5.86 1.81
C PHE A 231 0.76 -4.53 1.97
N SER A 232 1.59 -4.41 3.00
CA SER A 232 2.41 -3.21 3.30
C SER A 232 3.27 -2.80 2.10
N LEU A 233 3.93 -3.78 1.47
CA LEU A 233 4.79 -3.53 0.30
C LEU A 233 4.02 -3.37 -1.03
N SER A 234 2.68 -3.47 -1.01
CA SER A 234 1.81 -3.38 -2.20
C SER A 234 2.18 -4.36 -3.31
N ILE A 235 2.64 -5.56 -2.95
CA ILE A 235 3.06 -6.60 -3.89
C ILE A 235 1.80 -7.33 -4.37
N THR A 236 1.17 -6.78 -5.40
CA THR A 236 -0.13 -7.28 -5.91
C THR A 236 -0.05 -7.75 -7.36
N GLY A 237 1.11 -7.59 -8.00
CA GLY A 237 1.32 -7.84 -9.41
C GLY A 237 0.80 -6.75 -10.35
N SER A 238 0.63 -5.54 -9.83
CA SER A 238 -0.08 -4.47 -10.54
C SER A 238 0.51 -3.09 -10.27
N GLY A 239 0.29 -2.51 -9.08
CA GLY A 239 0.71 -1.15 -8.74
C GLY A 239 2.22 -0.92 -8.81
N MET A 240 3.02 -1.92 -8.41
CA MET A 240 4.48 -1.77 -8.46
C MET A 240 5.02 -2.10 -9.86
N VAL A 241 4.32 -2.93 -10.64
CA VAL A 241 4.60 -3.11 -12.08
C VAL A 241 4.45 -1.79 -12.83
N ILE A 242 3.35 -1.04 -12.62
CA ILE A 242 3.15 0.23 -13.33
C ILE A 242 4.22 1.27 -12.95
N TYR A 243 4.62 1.34 -11.68
CA TYR A 243 5.71 2.24 -11.27
C TYR A 243 7.06 1.81 -11.85
N GLY A 244 7.32 0.50 -11.91
CA GLY A 244 8.49 -0.04 -12.60
C GLY A 244 8.57 0.39 -14.06
N SER A 245 7.43 0.49 -14.75
CA SER A 245 7.37 0.90 -16.16
C SER A 245 7.88 2.33 -16.42
N TYR A 246 7.94 3.17 -15.40
CA TYR A 246 8.46 4.55 -15.47
C TYR A 246 9.91 4.69 -14.99
N LEU A 247 10.54 3.59 -14.58
CA LEU A 247 11.89 3.57 -14.04
C LEU A 247 12.94 3.62 -15.16
N ASP A 248 13.99 4.40 -14.96
CA ASP A 248 15.10 4.46 -15.91
C ASP A 248 16.03 3.24 -15.82
N LYS A 249 16.67 2.87 -16.93
CA LYS A 249 17.57 1.70 -17.00
C LYS A 249 18.84 1.87 -16.16
N LYS A 250 19.26 3.11 -15.88
CA LYS A 250 20.44 3.37 -15.03
C LYS A 250 20.23 3.02 -13.55
N GLU A 251 18.99 2.82 -13.11
CA GLU A 251 18.66 2.66 -11.70
C GLU A 251 18.85 1.23 -11.20
N ASP A 252 19.40 1.08 -9.99
CA ASP A 252 19.53 -0.21 -9.30
C ASP A 252 18.18 -0.62 -8.68
N ILE A 253 17.47 -1.56 -9.34
CA ILE A 253 16.15 -2.02 -8.91
C ILE A 253 16.18 -2.65 -7.51
N PRO A 254 17.01 -3.66 -7.19
CA PRO A 254 16.98 -4.25 -5.87
C PRO A 254 17.33 -3.26 -4.76
N LYS A 255 18.26 -2.32 -5.02
CA LYS A 255 18.55 -1.26 -4.05
C LYS A 255 17.33 -0.35 -3.84
N ALA A 256 16.64 0.05 -4.90
CA ALA A 256 15.41 0.84 -4.79
C ALA A 256 14.30 0.08 -4.04
N ALA A 257 14.08 -1.20 -4.35
CA ALA A 257 13.08 -2.04 -3.70
C ALA A 257 13.35 -2.23 -2.20
N VAL A 258 14.60 -2.52 -1.81
CA VAL A 258 14.99 -2.64 -0.40
C VAL A 258 14.86 -1.31 0.33
N THR A 259 15.25 -0.18 -0.29
CA THR A 259 15.05 1.14 0.31
C THR A 259 13.57 1.46 0.51
N THR A 260 12.72 1.14 -0.46
CA THR A 260 11.26 1.29 -0.32
C THR A 260 10.73 0.46 0.85
N ALA A 261 11.09 -0.83 0.92
CA ALA A 261 10.67 -1.71 2.01
C ALA A 261 11.16 -1.27 3.39
N LEU A 262 12.37 -0.72 3.48
CA LEU A 262 12.91 -0.18 4.73
C LEU A 262 12.14 1.05 5.19
N LEU A 263 11.90 2.02 4.29
CA LEU A 263 11.16 3.24 4.62
C LEU A 263 9.69 2.94 4.96
N ASP A 264 9.09 1.97 4.26
CA ASP A 264 7.78 1.40 4.56
C ASP A 264 7.71 0.83 6.00
N THR A 265 8.71 0.02 6.35
CA THR A 265 8.84 -0.55 7.70
C THR A 265 9.00 0.52 8.77
N ILE A 266 9.85 1.53 8.52
CA ILE A 266 10.06 2.62 9.48
C ILE A 266 8.76 3.40 9.69
N ALA A 267 7.99 3.65 8.63
CA ALA A 267 6.69 4.31 8.72
C ALA A 267 5.69 3.50 9.55
N ALA A 268 5.61 2.18 9.31
CA ALA A 268 4.76 1.27 10.08
C ALA A 268 5.16 1.24 11.57
N LEU A 269 6.45 1.15 11.87
CA LEU A 269 6.94 1.16 13.24
C LEU A 269 6.62 2.47 13.96
N LEU A 270 6.86 3.61 13.32
CA LEU A 270 6.52 4.90 13.92
C LEU A 270 5.01 5.03 14.22
N ALA A 271 4.15 4.52 13.32
CA ALA A 271 2.72 4.44 13.60
C ALA A 271 2.41 3.51 14.79
N GLY A 272 3.06 2.35 14.87
CA GLY A 272 2.97 1.45 16.02
C GLY A 272 3.38 2.11 17.34
N PHE A 273 4.52 2.83 17.36
CA PHE A 273 5.00 3.56 18.53
C PHE A 273 4.13 4.75 18.92
N ALA A 274 3.43 5.36 17.97
CA ALA A 274 2.48 6.44 18.25
C ALA A 274 1.15 5.90 18.80
N ILE A 275 0.65 4.78 18.27
CA ILE A 275 -0.71 4.30 18.56
C ILE A 275 -0.73 3.32 19.74
N ILE A 276 0.11 2.27 19.75
CA ILE A 276 0.01 1.21 20.76
C ILE A 276 0.24 1.72 22.18
N PRO A 277 1.30 2.49 22.49
CA PRO A 277 1.47 2.97 23.86
C PRO A 277 0.37 3.96 24.29
N ALA A 278 -0.20 4.71 23.36
CA ALA A 278 -1.36 5.55 23.64
C ALA A 278 -2.61 4.73 24.01
N VAL A 279 -2.85 3.61 23.31
CA VAL A 279 -3.94 2.68 23.63
C VAL A 279 -3.85 2.20 25.08
N PHE A 280 -2.66 1.79 25.53
CA PHE A 280 -2.43 1.36 26.92
C PHE A 280 -2.59 2.52 27.91
N ALA A 281 -2.05 3.71 27.61
CA ALA A 281 -2.22 4.89 28.44
C ALA A 281 -3.70 5.27 28.65
N PHE A 282 -4.55 5.04 27.64
CA PHE A 282 -5.99 5.29 27.72
C PHE A 282 -6.83 4.08 28.13
N GLN A 283 -6.19 2.96 28.53
CA GLN A 283 -6.86 1.73 28.93
C GLN A 283 -7.85 1.21 27.86
N MET A 284 -7.49 1.40 26.59
CA MET A 284 -8.24 0.91 25.45
C MET A 284 -7.74 -0.49 25.05
N ASP A 285 -8.58 -1.24 24.34
CA ASP A 285 -8.19 -2.55 23.83
C ASP A 285 -7.31 -2.41 22.57
N PRO A 286 -6.03 -2.86 22.57
CA PRO A 286 -5.18 -2.86 21.38
C PRO A 286 -5.68 -3.76 20.26
N ALA A 287 -6.62 -4.67 20.54
CA ALA A 287 -7.24 -5.55 19.55
C ALA A 287 -8.53 -4.99 18.93
N SER A 288 -8.89 -3.71 19.19
CA SER A 288 -10.15 -3.08 18.72
C SER A 288 -10.33 -3.02 17.20
N GLY A 289 -9.31 -3.33 16.40
CA GLY A 289 -9.41 -3.40 14.94
C GLY A 289 -9.52 -2.04 14.24
N PRO A 290 -10.29 -1.94 13.14
CA PRO A 290 -10.43 -0.74 12.30
C PRO A 290 -10.63 0.61 13.03
N PRO A 291 -11.41 0.73 14.12
CA PRO A 291 -11.61 2.03 14.77
C PRO A 291 -10.37 2.58 15.51
N LEU A 292 -9.34 1.75 15.75
CA LEU A 292 -8.27 2.01 16.72
C LEU A 292 -7.61 3.38 16.56
N MET A 293 -7.12 3.72 15.36
CA MET A 293 -6.51 5.03 15.10
C MET A 293 -7.49 6.18 15.30
N PHE A 294 -8.68 6.04 14.73
CA PHE A 294 -9.69 7.09 14.64
C PHE A 294 -10.31 7.44 15.99
N ILE A 295 -10.18 6.55 16.98
CA ILE A 295 -10.61 6.79 18.37
C ILE A 295 -9.42 7.19 19.26
N THR A 296 -8.28 6.51 19.13
CA THR A 296 -7.15 6.70 20.06
C THR A 296 -6.42 8.02 19.82
N LEU A 297 -6.13 8.37 18.57
CA LEU A 297 -5.31 9.55 18.29
C LEU A 297 -5.99 10.89 18.62
N PRO A 298 -7.30 11.08 18.38
CA PRO A 298 -7.98 12.27 18.87
C PRO A 298 -7.86 12.47 20.38
N LYS A 299 -7.91 11.38 21.17
CA LYS A 299 -7.68 11.43 22.62
C LYS A 299 -6.26 11.84 22.98
N VAL A 300 -5.25 11.33 22.25
CA VAL A 300 -3.85 11.80 22.39
C VAL A 300 -3.79 13.30 22.15
N PHE A 301 -4.32 13.78 21.03
CA PHE A 301 -4.27 15.19 20.64
C PHE A 301 -4.95 16.10 21.65
N ALA A 302 -6.07 15.68 22.25
CA ALA A 302 -6.74 16.44 23.30
C ALA A 302 -5.86 16.71 24.54
N GLN A 303 -4.81 15.89 24.76
CA GLN A 303 -3.86 16.05 25.86
C GLN A 303 -2.56 16.77 25.50
N ILE A 304 -2.39 17.21 24.25
CA ILE A 304 -1.19 17.95 23.84
C ILE A 304 -1.52 19.45 23.79
N PRO A 305 -0.66 20.33 24.34
CA PRO A 305 -0.72 21.75 24.02
C PRO A 305 -0.71 21.97 22.50
N ALA A 306 -1.59 22.85 22.00
CA ALA A 306 -1.83 23.00 20.56
C ALA A 306 -2.23 21.71 19.83
N GLY A 307 -2.87 20.77 20.53
CA GLY A 307 -3.30 19.47 20.02
C GLY A 307 -4.16 19.52 18.77
N ARG A 308 -4.98 20.57 18.60
CA ARG A 308 -5.73 20.82 17.36
C ARG A 308 -4.82 21.03 16.15
N VAL A 309 -3.75 21.80 16.29
CA VAL A 309 -2.79 22.03 15.20
C VAL A 309 -2.09 20.72 14.83
N ILE A 310 -1.68 19.95 15.85
CA ILE A 310 -1.05 18.65 15.65
C ILE A 310 -2.01 17.67 14.96
N ALA A 311 -3.28 17.63 15.37
CA ALA A 311 -4.32 16.81 14.75
C ALA A 311 -4.53 17.18 13.27
N VAL A 312 -4.54 18.48 12.94
CA VAL A 312 -4.64 18.96 11.55
C VAL A 312 -3.44 18.48 10.73
N LEU A 313 -2.23 18.69 11.22
CA LEU A 313 -1.01 18.26 10.52
C LEU A 313 -0.96 16.74 10.34
N PHE A 314 -1.41 16.00 11.35
CA PHE A 314 -1.51 14.55 11.32
C PHE A 314 -2.48 14.08 10.23
N PHE A 315 -3.75 14.45 10.30
CA PHE A 315 -4.76 13.99 9.33
C PHE A 315 -4.47 14.49 7.92
N LEU A 316 -3.82 15.66 7.78
CA LEU A 316 -3.32 16.14 6.50
C LEU A 316 -2.25 15.19 5.93
N SER A 317 -1.30 14.75 6.75
CA SER A 317 -0.25 13.83 6.31
C SER A 317 -0.81 12.45 5.96
N VAL A 318 -1.77 11.94 6.75
CA VAL A 318 -2.47 10.68 6.45
C VAL A 318 -3.30 10.80 5.17
N LEU A 319 -3.94 11.95 4.93
CA LEU A 319 -4.69 12.21 3.70
C LEU A 319 -3.76 12.12 2.48
N PHE A 320 -2.58 12.74 2.54
CA PHE A 320 -1.62 12.67 1.44
C PHE A 320 -1.14 11.25 1.19
N ALA A 321 -0.76 10.51 2.24
CA ALA A 321 -0.37 9.10 2.12
C ALA A 321 -1.51 8.24 1.51
N GLY A 322 -2.75 8.49 1.91
CA GLY A 322 -3.93 7.85 1.32
C GLY A 322 -4.12 8.19 -0.17
N VAL A 323 -4.04 9.47 -0.52
CA VAL A 323 -4.17 9.93 -1.91
C VAL A 323 -3.06 9.35 -2.79
N THR A 324 -1.83 9.23 -2.31
CA THR A 324 -0.72 8.69 -3.12
C THR A 324 -0.86 7.20 -3.42
N SER A 325 -1.39 6.40 -2.49
CA SER A 325 -1.78 5.01 -2.79
C SER A 325 -2.91 4.95 -3.83
N LEU A 326 -3.95 5.80 -3.69
CA LEU A 326 -5.06 5.86 -4.67
C LEU A 326 -4.57 6.25 -6.06
N VAL A 327 -3.65 7.21 -6.14
CA VAL A 327 -3.03 7.65 -7.38
C VAL A 327 -2.35 6.46 -8.09
N ASN A 328 -1.65 5.58 -7.37
CA ASN A 328 -1.10 4.35 -7.98
C ASN A 328 -2.20 3.45 -8.53
N MET A 329 -3.21 3.12 -7.70
CA MET A 329 -4.27 2.19 -8.09
C MET A 329 -5.09 2.71 -9.29
N PHE A 330 -5.35 4.01 -9.34
CA PHE A 330 -6.01 4.66 -10.46
C PHE A 330 -5.10 4.70 -11.71
N GLU A 331 -3.79 4.88 -11.53
CA GLU A 331 -2.82 4.87 -12.64
C GLU A 331 -2.82 3.54 -13.38
N VAL A 332 -2.81 2.41 -12.65
CA VAL A 332 -2.91 1.07 -13.24
C VAL A 332 -4.12 0.98 -14.17
N CYS A 333 -5.29 1.38 -13.66
CA CYS A 333 -6.54 1.28 -14.40
C CYS A 333 -6.56 2.23 -15.60
N ALA A 334 -6.10 3.46 -15.41
CA ALA A 334 -6.06 4.47 -16.45
C ALA A 334 -5.06 4.09 -17.56
N GLU A 335 -3.90 3.53 -17.23
CA GLU A 335 -2.93 3.05 -18.23
C GLU A 335 -3.53 1.92 -19.07
N ALA A 336 -4.24 0.98 -18.47
CA ALA A 336 -4.91 -0.08 -19.22
C ALA A 336 -5.96 0.46 -20.21
N LEU A 337 -6.76 1.44 -19.80
CA LEU A 337 -7.73 2.10 -20.71
C LEU A 337 -7.03 2.86 -21.85
N GLN A 338 -5.90 3.51 -21.57
CA GLN A 338 -5.12 4.22 -22.58
C GLN A 338 -4.48 3.25 -23.58
N THR A 339 -3.81 2.20 -23.09
CA THR A 339 -3.03 1.28 -23.91
C THR A 339 -3.92 0.32 -24.70
N HIS A 340 -5.01 -0.17 -24.11
CA HIS A 340 -5.84 -1.22 -24.72
C HIS A 340 -7.14 -0.71 -25.34
N LEU A 341 -7.71 0.38 -24.80
CA LEU A 341 -8.95 0.98 -25.33
C LEU A 341 -8.73 2.35 -25.99
N ARG A 342 -7.48 2.84 -26.04
CA ARG A 342 -7.09 4.11 -26.68
C ARG A 342 -7.80 5.34 -26.12
N PHE A 343 -8.21 5.30 -24.85
CA PHE A 343 -8.78 6.47 -24.19
C PHE A 343 -7.72 7.57 -24.06
N PRO A 344 -8.06 8.85 -24.29
CA PRO A 344 -7.19 9.95 -23.91
C PRO A 344 -6.94 9.93 -22.40
N ARG A 345 -5.73 10.31 -21.98
CA ARG A 345 -5.28 10.32 -20.57
C ARG A 345 -6.32 10.89 -19.59
N LYS A 346 -6.80 12.11 -19.85
CA LYS A 346 -7.78 12.79 -18.98
C LYS A 346 -9.10 12.01 -18.90
N THR A 347 -9.58 11.50 -20.03
CA THR A 347 -10.81 10.69 -20.10
C THR A 347 -10.66 9.39 -19.32
N ALA A 348 -9.52 8.70 -19.45
CA ALA A 348 -9.25 7.46 -18.72
C ALA A 348 -9.26 7.69 -17.19
N VAL A 349 -8.56 8.72 -16.70
CA VAL A 349 -8.49 9.02 -15.27
C VAL A 349 -9.86 9.43 -14.71
N VAL A 350 -10.59 10.31 -15.41
CA VAL A 350 -11.94 10.73 -15.00
C VAL A 350 -12.91 9.55 -14.99
N PHE A 351 -12.83 8.67 -16.00
CA PHE A 351 -13.66 7.48 -16.06
C PHE A 351 -13.39 6.55 -14.88
N VAL A 352 -12.13 6.24 -14.58
CA VAL A 352 -11.76 5.44 -13.41
C VAL A 352 -12.30 6.05 -12.12
N GLY A 353 -12.08 7.35 -11.91
CA GLY A 353 -12.59 8.05 -10.71
C GLY A 353 -14.11 8.02 -10.61
N ALA A 354 -14.83 8.24 -11.71
CA ALA A 354 -16.29 8.19 -11.74
C ALA A 354 -16.82 6.80 -11.37
N VAL A 355 -16.24 5.73 -11.94
CA VAL A 355 -16.67 4.36 -11.64
C VAL A 355 -16.33 3.99 -10.18
N VAL A 356 -15.14 4.35 -9.69
CA VAL A 356 -14.74 4.14 -8.30
C VAL A 356 -15.74 4.81 -7.34
N PHE A 357 -16.07 6.07 -7.58
CA PHE A 357 -17.02 6.81 -6.75
C PHE A 357 -18.43 6.20 -6.81
N ILE A 358 -18.95 5.92 -8.02
CA ILE A 358 -20.30 5.38 -8.20
C ILE A 358 -20.45 4.03 -7.49
N ILE A 359 -19.50 3.11 -7.63
CA ILE A 359 -19.56 1.83 -6.92
C ILE A 359 -19.41 2.06 -5.41
N GLY A 360 -18.48 2.92 -5.00
CA GLY A 360 -18.23 3.24 -3.60
C GLY A 360 -19.45 3.86 -2.90
N LEU A 361 -20.30 4.61 -3.60
CA LEU A 361 -21.57 5.13 -3.04
C LEU A 361 -22.49 4.02 -2.54
N PHE A 362 -22.54 2.88 -3.22
CA PHE A 362 -23.43 1.77 -2.85
C PHE A 362 -22.88 0.92 -1.69
N ILE A 363 -21.59 1.01 -1.42
CA ILE A 363 -20.93 0.22 -0.37
C ILE A 363 -20.35 1.08 0.74
N GLU A 364 -20.68 2.36 0.83
CA GLU A 364 -20.04 3.31 1.76
C GLU A 364 -20.19 2.93 3.23
N TYR A 365 -21.32 2.31 3.59
CA TYR A 365 -21.55 1.80 4.94
C TYR A 365 -20.47 0.78 5.31
N GLU A 366 -19.80 0.99 6.45
CA GLU A 366 -18.56 0.27 6.77
C GLU A 366 -18.68 -1.26 6.70
N PRO A 367 -19.75 -1.92 7.17
CA PRO A 367 -19.88 -3.36 7.02
C PRO A 367 -19.92 -3.84 5.56
N TYR A 368 -20.48 -3.04 4.64
CA TYR A 368 -20.51 -3.36 3.20
C TYR A 368 -19.16 -3.09 2.55
N MET A 369 -18.52 -1.97 2.90
CA MET A 369 -17.17 -1.65 2.46
C MET A 369 -16.16 -2.70 2.94
N GLY A 370 -16.26 -3.11 4.20
CA GLY A 370 -15.43 -4.14 4.83
C GLY A 370 -15.59 -5.48 4.11
N ALA A 371 -16.83 -5.94 3.89
CA ALA A 371 -17.08 -7.18 3.14
C ALA A 371 -16.55 -7.14 1.70
N TRP A 372 -16.64 -5.98 1.03
CA TRP A 372 -16.04 -5.77 -0.28
C TRP A 372 -14.52 -5.87 -0.23
N MET A 373 -13.89 -5.15 0.70
CA MET A 373 -12.44 -5.17 0.90
C MET A 373 -11.96 -6.59 1.20
N ASP A 374 -12.62 -7.30 2.12
CA ASP A 374 -12.32 -8.69 2.46
C ASP A 374 -12.39 -9.59 1.23
N TYR A 375 -13.43 -9.47 0.39
CA TYR A 375 -13.52 -10.26 -0.83
C TYR A 375 -12.31 -10.01 -1.76
N ILE A 376 -11.94 -8.74 -1.95
CA ILE A 376 -10.82 -8.38 -2.83
C ILE A 376 -9.47 -8.83 -2.24
N THR A 377 -9.23 -8.61 -0.95
CA THR A 377 -7.95 -8.88 -0.29
C THR A 377 -7.76 -10.36 0.08
N ILE A 378 -8.84 -11.12 0.26
CA ILE A 378 -8.77 -12.57 0.54
C ILE A 378 -8.56 -13.37 -0.75
N TYR A 379 -9.29 -13.03 -1.82
CA TYR A 379 -9.36 -13.88 -3.01
C TYR A 379 -8.60 -13.29 -4.20
N VAL A 380 -8.92 -12.06 -4.60
CA VAL A 380 -8.47 -11.52 -5.90
C VAL A 380 -7.00 -11.12 -5.85
N VAL A 381 -6.60 -10.37 -4.82
CA VAL A 381 -5.26 -9.80 -4.72
C VAL A 381 -4.18 -10.87 -4.49
N PRO A 382 -4.34 -11.81 -3.54
CA PRO A 382 -3.36 -12.89 -3.36
C PRO A 382 -3.24 -13.76 -4.61
N PHE A 383 -4.35 -14.03 -5.31
CA PHE A 383 -4.31 -14.77 -6.56
C PHE A 383 -3.57 -14.00 -7.67
N GLY A 384 -3.82 -12.70 -7.80
CA GLY A 384 -3.10 -11.82 -8.72
C GLY A 384 -1.59 -11.79 -8.46
N ALA A 385 -1.19 -11.80 -7.19
CA ALA A 385 0.21 -11.78 -6.80
C ALA A 385 0.93 -13.12 -7.02
N VAL A 386 0.26 -14.25 -6.75
CA VAL A 386 0.74 -15.58 -7.16
C VAL A 386 0.96 -15.61 -8.66
N LEU A 387 -0.04 -15.17 -9.43
CA LEU A 387 0.03 -15.12 -10.87
C LEU A 387 1.21 -14.26 -11.33
N CYS A 388 1.42 -13.09 -10.73
CA CYS A 388 2.60 -12.25 -11.00
C CYS A 388 3.92 -12.99 -10.77
N SER A 389 4.06 -13.59 -9.59
CA SER A 389 5.28 -14.29 -9.19
C SER A 389 5.62 -15.44 -10.15
N VAL A 390 4.61 -16.21 -10.59
CA VAL A 390 4.75 -17.27 -11.58
C VAL A 390 5.12 -16.69 -12.95
N MET A 391 4.46 -15.60 -13.37
CA MET A 391 4.75 -14.95 -14.64
C MET A 391 6.19 -14.45 -14.71
N ILE A 392 6.69 -13.84 -13.64
CA ILE A 392 8.06 -13.28 -13.57
C ILE A 392 9.11 -14.39 -13.46
N TYR A 393 8.92 -15.37 -12.57
CA TYR A 393 10.01 -16.29 -12.19
C TYR A 393 9.94 -17.68 -12.83
N TRP A 394 8.80 -18.07 -13.39
CA TRP A 394 8.62 -19.36 -14.07
C TRP A 394 8.34 -19.24 -15.56
N VAL A 395 7.54 -18.26 -15.96
CA VAL A 395 7.15 -18.09 -17.37
C VAL A 395 8.15 -17.27 -18.15
N LEU A 396 8.51 -16.08 -17.67
CA LEU A 396 9.51 -15.24 -18.32
C LEU A 396 10.86 -15.98 -18.41
N LYS A 397 11.66 -15.68 -19.43
CA LYS A 397 12.98 -16.29 -19.57
C LYS A 397 13.88 -15.80 -18.43
N LYS A 398 14.64 -16.71 -17.83
CA LYS A 398 15.53 -16.42 -16.71
C LYS A 398 16.51 -15.30 -17.05
N GLU A 399 17.03 -15.32 -18.27
CA GLU A 399 18.01 -14.36 -18.76
C GLU A 399 17.42 -12.95 -18.85
N GLU A 400 16.16 -12.82 -19.29
CA GLU A 400 15.50 -11.51 -19.42
C GLU A 400 15.31 -10.86 -18.06
N ILE A 401 14.75 -11.57 -17.08
CA ILE A 401 14.54 -11.02 -15.75
C ILE A 401 15.86 -10.77 -15.02
N LEU A 402 16.85 -11.67 -15.15
CA LEU A 402 18.13 -11.50 -14.49
C LEU A 402 18.94 -10.33 -15.08
N ASN A 403 18.92 -10.16 -16.41
CA ASN A 403 19.56 -9.04 -17.07
C ASN A 403 18.89 -7.72 -16.69
N GLU A 404 17.56 -7.71 -16.61
CA GLU A 404 16.82 -6.51 -16.20
C GLU A 404 17.11 -6.13 -14.75
N LEU A 405 17.14 -7.10 -13.83
CA LEU A 405 17.51 -6.89 -12.43
C LEU A 405 18.95 -6.42 -12.26
N ASN A 406 19.86 -6.85 -13.15
CA ASN A 406 21.27 -6.49 -13.15
C ASN A 406 21.57 -5.15 -13.83
N CYS A 407 20.62 -4.59 -14.58
CA CYS A 407 20.77 -3.29 -15.21
C CYS A 407 20.84 -2.18 -14.13
N GLY A 408 21.89 -1.36 -14.18
CA GLY A 408 22.17 -0.30 -13.20
C GLY A 408 22.89 -0.75 -11.92
N ARG A 409 23.22 -2.05 -11.78
CA ARG A 409 23.90 -2.59 -10.59
C ARG A 409 25.42 -2.62 -10.74
N GLU A 410 26.13 -2.31 -9.66
CA GLU A 410 27.58 -2.51 -9.56
C GLU A 410 27.94 -3.99 -9.34
N LYS A 411 27.13 -4.70 -8.53
CA LYS A 411 27.33 -6.12 -8.20
C LYS A 411 26.18 -6.96 -8.76
N PRO A 412 26.45 -7.84 -9.74
CA PRO A 412 25.40 -8.64 -10.35
C PRO A 412 24.81 -9.64 -9.35
N LEU A 413 23.50 -9.82 -9.41
CA LEU A 413 22.80 -10.90 -8.76
C LEU A 413 23.16 -12.21 -9.45
N GLY A 414 23.48 -13.22 -8.64
CA GLY A 414 23.78 -14.57 -9.10
C GLY A 414 22.54 -15.45 -9.22
N SER A 415 22.76 -16.71 -9.62
CA SER A 415 21.69 -17.71 -9.74
C SER A 415 20.97 -18.01 -8.42
N TYR A 416 21.60 -17.76 -7.27
CA TYR A 416 20.96 -17.90 -5.95
C TYR A 416 19.75 -16.99 -5.79
N PHE A 417 19.80 -15.75 -6.29
CA PHE A 417 18.64 -14.85 -6.24
C PHE A 417 17.47 -15.43 -7.02
N ILE A 418 17.72 -15.90 -8.25
CA ILE A 418 16.69 -16.53 -9.08
C ILE A 418 16.15 -17.80 -8.42
N PHE A 419 17.01 -18.61 -7.78
CA PHE A 419 16.57 -19.80 -7.06
C PHE A 419 15.62 -19.42 -5.91
N THR A 420 16.01 -18.47 -5.06
CA THR A 420 15.16 -17.95 -3.97
C THR A 420 13.85 -17.39 -4.52
N ALA A 421 13.90 -16.65 -5.62
CA ALA A 421 12.72 -16.07 -6.23
C ALA A 421 11.76 -17.11 -6.80
N LYS A 422 12.30 -18.07 -7.55
CA LYS A 422 11.54 -19.09 -8.26
C LYS A 422 10.90 -20.09 -7.32
N TYR A 423 11.59 -20.50 -6.26
CA TYR A 423 11.11 -21.55 -5.37
C TYR A 423 10.56 -20.99 -4.07
N LEU A 424 11.35 -20.24 -3.29
CA LEU A 424 10.92 -19.77 -1.98
C LEU A 424 9.84 -18.70 -2.08
N TYR A 425 10.06 -17.63 -2.86
CA TYR A 425 9.10 -16.52 -2.94
C TYR A 425 7.77 -16.94 -3.59
N VAL A 426 7.81 -17.66 -4.72
CA VAL A 426 6.59 -18.16 -5.39
C VAL A 426 5.81 -19.11 -4.48
N LEU A 427 6.49 -19.99 -3.74
CA LEU A 427 5.84 -20.86 -2.74
C LEU A 427 5.16 -20.03 -1.64
N LEU A 428 5.86 -19.04 -1.09
CA LEU A 428 5.28 -18.17 -0.06
C LEU A 428 4.10 -17.36 -0.58
N ALA A 429 4.16 -16.84 -1.81
CA ALA A 429 3.02 -16.17 -2.44
C ALA A 429 1.82 -17.13 -2.57
N ALA A 430 2.06 -18.39 -2.98
CA ALA A 430 1.00 -19.40 -3.05
C ALA A 430 0.41 -19.73 -1.67
N LEU A 431 1.27 -19.81 -0.65
CA LEU A 431 0.84 -19.98 0.73
C LEU A 431 0.02 -18.78 1.22
N VAL A 432 0.39 -17.53 0.89
CA VAL A 432 -0.41 -16.34 1.19
C VAL A 432 -1.84 -16.50 0.66
N LEU A 433 -2.02 -16.90 -0.61
CA LEU A 433 -3.35 -17.14 -1.17
C LEU A 433 -4.13 -18.21 -0.41
N ILE A 434 -3.53 -19.37 -0.17
CA ILE A 434 -4.20 -20.48 0.53
C ILE A 434 -4.59 -20.05 1.95
N LEU A 435 -3.66 -19.40 2.65
CA LEU A 435 -3.86 -19.00 4.04
C LEU A 435 -4.82 -17.81 4.18
N SER A 436 -4.85 -16.89 3.22
CA SER A 436 -5.88 -15.84 3.16
C SER A 436 -7.28 -16.45 3.19
N ILE A 437 -7.51 -17.52 2.41
CA ILE A 437 -8.80 -18.22 2.35
C ILE A 437 -9.07 -18.96 3.65
N VAL A 438 -8.09 -19.72 4.15
CA VAL A 438 -8.25 -20.56 5.36
C VAL A 438 -8.52 -19.71 6.61
N TYR A 439 -7.81 -18.60 6.77
CA TYR A 439 -7.94 -17.70 7.92
C TYR A 439 -8.98 -16.58 7.70
N LYS A 440 -9.63 -16.54 6.54
CA LYS A 440 -10.63 -15.52 6.16
C LYS A 440 -10.08 -14.09 6.27
N GLY A 441 -8.86 -13.87 5.82
CA GLY A 441 -8.18 -12.57 5.83
C GLY A 441 -6.91 -12.56 6.67
N ILE A 442 -5.78 -12.31 6.00
CA ILE A 442 -4.46 -12.21 6.63
C ILE A 442 -3.70 -10.95 6.20
N GLY A 443 -4.22 -10.29 5.16
CA GLY A 443 -3.59 -9.23 4.37
C GLY A 443 -4.33 -7.92 4.52
#